data_AF-A0A8J6G885-F1
#
_entry.id   AF-A0A8J6G885-F1
#
_cell.length_a   1.000
_cell.length_b   1.000
_cell.length_c   1.000
_cell.angle_alpha   90.00
_cell.angle_beta   90.00
_cell.angle_gamma   90.00
#
_symmetry.space_group_name_H-M   'P 1'
#
loop_
_entity.id
_entity.type
_entity.pdbx_description
1 polymer ?
#
loop_
_entity_poly.entity_id
_entity_poly.type
_entity_poly.pdbx_seq_one_letter_code
_entity_poly.pdbx_strand_id
1 'polypeptide(L)'
;MKVDVGVVHFTPLIQPKIKQPFKLVEKVVQNAFQFRRKYCHRGLGMLFPEAQRLESTGRLLQRADIDPTLRPIHLSLMHFKSLCDVYRKMCEEDPQLFAYNFRDELKQKIRKGQGKDEDPESWES
;
A
#
# COMPACT_ATOMS: atom_id res chain seq x y z
N MET A 1 17.60 -26.29 4.90
CA MET A 1 17.03 -25.83 6.19
C MET A 1 16.08 -26.89 6.70
N LYS A 2 16.24 -27.36 7.94
CA LYS A 2 15.24 -28.18 8.64
C LYS A 2 14.31 -27.21 9.39
N VAL A 3 13.01 -27.40 9.27
CA VAL A 3 11.99 -26.60 9.95
C VAL A 3 11.10 -27.51 10.77
N ASP A 4 10.53 -27.01 11.86
CA ASP A 4 9.62 -27.75 12.73
C ASP A 4 8.16 -27.64 12.24
N VAL A 5 7.31 -28.57 12.67
CA VAL A 5 5.89 -28.61 12.31
C VAL A 5 5.05 -28.00 13.43
N GLY A 6 4.22 -27.00 13.09
CA GLY A 6 3.20 -26.46 13.97
C GLY A 6 1.80 -26.88 13.52
N VAL A 7 1.04 -27.52 14.40
CA VAL A 7 -0.40 -27.82 14.16
C VAL A 7 -1.23 -26.65 14.68
N VAL A 8 -2.06 -26.07 13.82
CA VAL A 8 -2.94 -24.93 14.14
C VAL A 8 -4.37 -25.25 13.74
N HIS A 9 -5.33 -24.84 14.58
CA HIS A 9 -6.76 -24.95 14.31
C HIS A 9 -7.39 -23.56 14.26
N PHE A 10 -8.15 -23.28 13.20
CA PHE A 10 -8.86 -22.01 13.04
C PHE A 10 -10.36 -22.27 12.98
N THR A 11 -11.10 -21.66 13.90
CA THR A 11 -12.57 -21.61 13.85
C THR A 11 -12.98 -20.22 13.34
N PRO A 12 -13.80 -20.13 12.28
CA PRO A 12 -14.28 -18.84 11.79
C PRO A 12 -14.99 -18.05 12.90
N LEU A 13 -14.73 -16.74 12.95
CA LEU A 13 -15.43 -15.86 13.89
C LEU A 13 -16.88 -15.67 13.46
N ILE A 14 -17.82 -15.68 14.41
CA ILE A 14 -19.23 -15.36 14.17
C ILE A 14 -19.36 -13.96 13.54
N GLN A 15 -18.56 -12.99 14.02
CA GLN A 15 -18.47 -11.66 13.45
C GLN A 15 -17.02 -11.33 13.05
N PRO A 16 -16.75 -10.99 11.77
CA PRO A 16 -15.43 -10.59 11.35
C PRO A 16 -15.06 -9.23 11.95
N LYS A 17 -13.77 -9.07 12.30
CA LYS A 17 -13.24 -7.82 12.88
C LYS A 17 -13.23 -6.66 11.88
N ILE A 18 -13.12 -6.97 10.58
CA ILE A 18 -13.15 -6.00 9.48
C ILE A 18 -14.30 -6.40 8.55
N LYS A 19 -15.26 -5.50 8.36
CA LYS A 19 -16.46 -5.71 7.54
C LYS A 19 -16.32 -5.05 6.17
N GLN A 20 -15.21 -5.36 5.49
CA GLN A 20 -14.89 -4.84 4.15
C GLN A 20 -14.66 -6.00 3.18
N PRO A 21 -14.81 -5.81 1.86
CA PRO A 21 -14.53 -6.86 0.88
C PRO A 21 -13.10 -7.38 1.03
N PHE A 22 -12.93 -8.70 0.96
CA PHE A 22 -11.63 -9.34 1.17
C PHE A 22 -10.52 -8.73 0.32
N LYS A 23 -10.79 -8.43 -0.96
CA LYS A 23 -9.80 -7.83 -1.88
C LYS A 23 -9.33 -6.45 -1.46
N LEU A 24 -10.19 -5.66 -0.80
CA LEU A 24 -9.80 -4.38 -0.22
C LEU A 24 -8.89 -4.59 0.99
N VAL A 25 -9.28 -5.49 1.90
CA VAL A 25 -8.48 -5.81 3.09
C VAL A 25 -7.11 -6.35 2.68
N GLU A 26 -7.07 -7.31 1.75
CA GLU A 26 -5.87 -7.90 1.18
C GLU A 26 -4.96 -6.81 0.59
N LYS A 27 -5.51 -5.91 -0.24
CA LYS A 27 -4.75 -4.82 -0.86
C LYS A 27 -4.12 -3.90 0.18
N VAL A 28 -4.89 -3.46 1.19
CA VAL A 28 -4.39 -2.56 2.25
C VAL A 28 -3.30 -3.26 3.07
N VAL A 29 -3.53 -4.50 3.50
CA VAL A 29 -2.58 -5.26 4.33
C VAL A 29 -1.29 -5.54 3.56
N GLN A 30 -1.37 -5.98 2.29
CA GLN A 30 -0.19 -6.25 1.47
C GLN A 30 0.68 -4.98 1.29
N ASN A 31 0.06 -3.84 1.01
CA ASN A 31 0.78 -2.57 0.87
C ASN A 31 1.40 -2.12 2.19
N ALA A 32 0.68 -2.22 3.31
CA ALA A 32 1.21 -1.88 4.63
C ALA A 32 2.46 -2.71 4.98
N PHE A 33 2.48 -4.01 4.66
CA PHE A 33 3.59 -4.91 4.98
C PHE A 33 4.70 -5.01 3.93
N GLN A 34 4.59 -4.28 2.81
CA GLN A 34 5.59 -4.31 1.74
C GLN A 34 6.99 -3.92 2.23
N PHE A 35 7.08 -2.96 3.15
CA PHE A 35 8.35 -2.46 3.69
C PHE A 35 8.43 -2.65 5.21
N ARG A 36 8.62 -3.89 5.67
CA ARG A 36 8.61 -4.28 7.10
C ARG A 36 9.57 -3.48 8.00
N ARG A 37 10.67 -2.96 7.45
CA ARG A 37 11.70 -2.19 8.18
C ARG A 37 11.51 -0.67 8.08
N LYS A 38 10.47 -0.19 7.39
CA LYS A 38 10.14 1.23 7.24
C LYS A 38 8.86 1.55 8.03
N TYR A 39 8.57 2.84 8.16
CA TYR A 39 7.30 3.30 8.71
C TYR A 39 6.14 2.97 7.76
N CYS A 40 4.96 2.72 8.33
CA CYS A 40 3.79 2.23 7.60
C CYS A 40 3.33 3.19 6.48
N HIS A 41 3.55 4.51 6.63
CA HIS A 41 3.24 5.49 5.59
C HIS A 41 3.94 5.19 4.26
N ARG A 42 5.15 4.58 4.28
CA ARG A 42 5.86 4.21 3.05
C ARG A 42 5.16 3.10 2.28
N GLY A 43 4.64 2.11 2.99
CA GLY A 43 3.90 1.00 2.39
C GLY A 43 2.50 1.44 1.96
N LEU A 44 1.77 2.10 2.85
CA LEU A 44 0.42 2.60 2.60
C LEU A 44 0.38 3.64 1.46
N GLY A 45 1.45 4.41 1.26
CA GLY A 45 1.53 5.32 0.12
C GLY A 45 1.53 4.64 -1.24
N MET A 46 1.84 3.34 -1.32
CA MET A 46 1.75 2.58 -2.56
C MET A 46 0.30 2.27 -2.97
N LEU A 47 -0.68 2.61 -2.13
CA LEU A 47 -2.11 2.59 -2.50
C LEU A 47 -2.51 3.76 -3.41
N PHE A 48 -1.66 4.79 -3.53
CA PHE A 48 -1.98 6.03 -4.21
C PHE A 48 -1.00 6.30 -5.38
N PRO A 49 -1.52 6.87 -6.50
CA PRO A 49 -0.69 7.41 -7.58
C PRO A 49 0.33 8.41 -7.06
N GLU A 50 1.51 8.47 -7.68
CA GLU A 50 2.61 9.30 -7.17
C GLU A 50 2.24 10.78 -7.03
N ALA A 51 1.47 11.31 -8.00
CA ALA A 51 1.03 12.71 -8.03
C ALA A 51 0.28 13.14 -6.75
N GLN A 52 -0.50 12.24 -6.15
CA GLN A 52 -1.31 12.54 -4.96
C GLN A 52 -0.89 11.74 -3.72
N ARG A 53 0.24 11.03 -3.79
CA ARG A 53 0.66 10.05 -2.78
C ARG A 53 0.85 10.67 -1.41
N LEU A 54 1.55 11.79 -1.34
CA LEU A 54 1.89 12.44 -0.07
C LEU A 54 0.62 12.88 0.67
N GLU A 55 -0.24 13.62 -0.01
CA GLU A 55 -1.49 14.15 0.54
C GLU A 55 -2.46 13.01 0.91
N SER A 56 -2.69 12.07 -0.01
CA SER A 56 -3.66 11.00 0.18
C SER A 56 -3.27 10.03 1.30
N THR A 57 -1.96 9.75 1.44
CA THR A 57 -1.46 8.91 2.54
C THR A 57 -1.62 9.61 3.89
N GLY A 58 -1.32 10.92 3.93
CA GLY A 58 -1.55 11.74 5.13
C GLY A 58 -3.02 11.74 5.52
N ARG A 59 -3.92 12.00 4.57
CA ARG A 59 -5.38 11.93 4.77
C ARG A 59 -5.84 10.56 5.26
N LEU A 60 -5.33 9.46 4.68
CA LEU A 60 -5.67 8.10 5.08
C LEU A 60 -5.31 7.86 6.55
N LEU A 61 -4.07 8.14 6.94
CA LEU A 61 -3.57 7.91 8.30
C LEU A 61 -4.23 8.81 9.33
N GLN A 62 -4.46 10.08 8.98
CA GLN A 62 -5.16 11.04 9.83
C GLN A 62 -6.62 10.62 10.07
N ARG A 63 -7.37 10.29 9.01
CA ARG A 63 -8.77 9.86 9.13
C ARG A 63 -8.90 8.50 9.83
N ALA A 64 -7.87 7.66 9.77
CA ALA A 64 -7.84 6.36 10.44
C ALA A 64 -7.32 6.44 11.89
N ASP A 65 -6.89 7.62 12.35
CA ASP A 65 -6.29 7.87 13.67
C ASP A 65 -5.07 6.96 13.94
N ILE A 66 -4.11 6.97 13.00
CA ILE A 66 -2.91 6.12 13.06
C ILE A 66 -1.66 6.97 12.95
N ASP A 67 -0.73 6.78 13.89
CA ASP A 67 0.59 7.41 13.84
C ASP A 67 1.38 6.94 12.60
N PRO A 68 1.77 7.87 11.70
CA PRO A 68 2.47 7.56 10.45
C PRO A 68 3.88 6.98 10.64
N THR A 69 4.43 7.05 11.86
CA THR A 69 5.75 6.53 12.23
C THR A 69 5.70 5.11 12.78
N LEU A 70 4.50 4.54 12.97
CA LEU A 70 4.36 3.14 13.34
C LEU A 70 4.98 2.23 12.28
N ARG A 71 5.66 1.18 12.73
CA ARG A 71 6.12 0.10 11.85
C ARG A 71 4.95 -0.85 11.54
N PRO A 72 4.93 -1.51 10.38
CA PRO A 72 3.85 -2.42 10.00
C PRO A 72 3.55 -3.50 11.05
N ILE A 73 4.59 -4.00 11.72
CA ILE A 73 4.46 -5.01 12.79
C ILE A 73 3.73 -4.51 14.05
N HIS A 74 3.61 -3.20 14.23
CA HIS A 74 2.88 -2.58 15.35
C HIS A 74 1.44 -2.19 14.97
N LEU A 75 1.01 -2.47 13.74
CA LEU A 75 -0.38 -2.25 13.34
C LEU A 75 -1.27 -3.36 13.87
N SER A 76 -2.26 -2.99 14.68
CA SER A 76 -3.25 -3.91 15.23
C SER A 76 -4.36 -4.22 14.23
N LEU A 77 -5.18 -5.23 14.53
CA LEU A 77 -6.41 -5.50 13.76
C LEU A 77 -7.36 -4.30 13.71
N MET A 78 -7.40 -3.50 14.78
CA MET A 78 -8.24 -2.29 14.83
C MET A 78 -7.69 -1.20 13.92
N HIS A 79 -6.36 -1.04 13.84
CA HIS A 79 -5.74 -0.15 12.86
C HIS A 79 -6.11 -0.57 11.43
N PHE A 80 -6.03 -1.87 11.12
CA PHE A 80 -6.43 -2.36 9.79
C PHE A 80 -7.92 -2.17 9.53
N LYS A 81 -8.78 -2.32 10.53
CA LYS A 81 -10.20 -1.99 10.40
C LYS A 81 -10.38 -0.53 9.99
N SER A 82 -9.78 0.41 10.72
CA SER A 82 -9.87 1.85 10.42
C SER A 82 -9.29 2.20 9.05
N LEU A 83 -8.12 1.65 8.69
CA LEU A 83 -7.52 1.84 7.37
C LEU A 83 -8.43 1.36 6.25
N CYS A 84 -9.03 0.18 6.39
CA CYS A 84 -9.91 -0.38 5.38
C CYS A 84 -11.20 0.45 5.26
N ASP A 85 -11.78 0.89 6.37
CA ASP A 85 -13.00 1.71 6.39
C ASP A 85 -12.76 3.08 5.73
N VAL A 86 -11.62 3.73 6.00
CA VAL A 86 -11.27 5.02 5.37
C VAL A 86 -10.90 4.84 3.90
N TYR A 87 -10.07 3.86 3.57
CA TYR A 87 -9.67 3.59 2.18
C TYR A 87 -10.87 3.24 1.32
N ARG A 88 -11.85 2.51 1.86
CA ARG A 88 -13.12 2.24 1.19
C ARG A 88 -13.83 3.52 0.78
N LYS A 89 -13.96 4.50 1.68
CA LYS A 89 -14.57 5.80 1.37
C LYS A 89 -13.77 6.55 0.31
N MET A 90 -12.45 6.49 0.35
CA MET A 90 -11.60 7.10 -0.69
C MET A 90 -11.79 6.44 -2.06
N CYS A 91 -11.98 5.11 -2.11
CA CYS A 91 -12.33 4.40 -3.34
C CYS A 91 -13.75 4.69 -3.85
N GLU A 92 -14.67 5.09 -2.97
CA GLU A 92 -16.01 5.54 -3.35
C GLU A 92 -15.97 6.96 -3.94
N GLU A 93 -15.08 7.82 -3.43
CA GLU A 93 -14.79 9.15 -3.99
C GLU A 93 -14.05 9.05 -5.35
N ASP A 94 -13.10 8.13 -5.48
CA ASP A 94 -12.32 7.87 -6.70
C ASP A 94 -12.28 6.37 -7.03
N PRO A 95 -13.13 5.88 -7.95
CA PRO A 95 -13.17 4.48 -8.35
C PRO A 95 -11.87 3.95 -8.96
N GLN A 96 -11.04 4.83 -9.55
CA GLN A 96 -9.77 4.41 -10.17
C GLN A 96 -8.75 3.96 -9.13
N LEU A 97 -8.88 4.43 -7.89
CA LEU A 97 -7.96 4.13 -6.80
C LEU A 97 -7.94 2.64 -6.44
N PHE A 98 -9.07 1.95 -6.56
CA PHE A 98 -9.12 0.51 -6.27
C PHE A 98 -8.41 -0.31 -7.37
N ALA A 99 -8.49 0.12 -8.63
CA ALA A 99 -7.81 -0.53 -9.75
C ALA A 99 -6.32 -0.14 -9.85
N TYR A 100 -5.92 0.96 -9.23
CA TYR A 100 -4.54 1.46 -9.27
C TYR A 100 -3.52 0.43 -8.76
N ASN A 101 -2.42 0.30 -9.49
CA ASN A 101 -1.29 -0.57 -9.17
C ASN A 101 0.03 0.17 -9.39
N PHE A 102 0.75 0.46 -8.30
CA PHE A 102 2.02 1.21 -8.33
C PHE A 102 3.10 0.53 -9.18
N ARG A 103 3.04 -0.81 -9.36
CA ARG A 103 4.02 -1.52 -10.19
C ARG A 103 3.91 -1.15 -11.65
N ASP A 104 2.71 -0.85 -12.13
CA ASP A 104 2.49 -0.46 -13.51
C ASP A 104 3.00 0.97 -13.74
N GLU A 105 2.76 1.89 -12.79
CA GLU A 105 3.37 3.23 -12.78
C GLU A 105 4.91 3.16 -12.82
N LEU A 106 5.51 2.28 -12.01
CA LEU A 106 6.96 2.07 -11.97
C LEU A 106 7.51 1.54 -13.31
N LYS A 107 6.84 0.57 -13.93
CA LYS A 107 7.24 0.05 -15.26
C LYS A 107 7.20 1.13 -16.33
N GLN A 108 6.19 2.00 -16.32
CA GLN A 108 6.11 3.09 -17.30
C GLN A 108 7.26 4.10 -17.12
N LYS A 109 7.66 4.38 -15.87
CA LYS A 109 8.82 5.24 -15.60
C LYS A 109 10.13 4.65 -16.10
N ILE A 110 10.35 3.34 -15.87
CA ILE A 110 11.55 2.65 -16.37
C ILE A 110 11.61 2.72 -17.90
N ARG A 111 10.49 2.44 -18.59
CA ARG A 111 10.40 2.54 -20.05
C ARG A 111 10.68 3.96 -20.57
N LYS A 112 10.17 4.99 -19.89
CA LYS A 112 10.44 6.39 -20.23
C LYS A 112 11.89 6.82 -19.95
N GLY A 113 12.54 6.21 -18.96
CA GLY A 113 13.94 6.46 -18.64
C GLY A 113 14.91 5.84 -19.65
N GLN A 114 14.60 4.65 -20.17
CA GLN A 114 15.43 3.96 -21.17
C GLN A 114 15.45 4.63 -22.55
N GLY A 115 14.52 5.55 -22.84
CA GLY A 115 14.50 6.32 -24.10
C GLY A 115 15.24 7.65 -24.05
N LYS A 116 16.08 7.90 -23.02
CA LYS A 116 16.80 9.17 -22.83
C LYS A 116 18.33 9.05 -22.87
N ASP A 117 18.88 7.86 -23.12
CA ASP A 117 20.32 7.59 -23.16
C ASP A 117 20.88 7.38 -24.60
N GLU A 118 20.18 7.86 -25.63
CA GLU A 118 20.70 7.93 -27.00
C GLU A 118 20.50 9.35 -27.55
N ASP A 119 21.44 10.23 -27.27
CA ASP A 119 21.74 11.37 -28.15
C ASP A 119 23.28 11.40 -28.32
N PRO A 120 23.83 10.99 -29.47
CA PRO A 120 25.23 11.15 -29.77
C PRO A 120 25.51 12.60 -30.22
N GLU A 121 26.62 13.14 -29.74
CA GLU A 121 27.40 14.21 -30.40
C GLU A 121 26.89 15.67 -30.26
N SER A 122 27.61 16.49 -29.48
CA SER A 122 27.91 17.89 -29.85
C SER A 122 28.84 18.61 -28.85
N TRP A 123 30.14 18.27 -28.79
CA TRP A 123 31.16 19.23 -28.30
C TRP A 123 32.50 19.02 -29.01
N GLU A 124 32.54 19.26 -30.33
CA GLU A 124 33.73 19.82 -30.97
C GLU A 124 33.47 21.31 -31.20
N SER A 125 34.08 22.17 -30.36
CA SER A 125 34.60 23.51 -30.66
C SER A 125 35.23 24.12 -29.42
#